data_AF-A0A2U1QBA7-F1
#
_entry.id   AF-A0A2U1QBA7-F1
#
_cell.length_a   1.000
_cell.length_b   1.000
_cell.length_c   1.000
_cell.angle_alpha   90.00
_cell.angle_beta   90.00
_cell.angle_gamma   90.00
#
_symmetry.space_group_name_H-M   'P 1'
#
loop_
_entity.id
_entity.type
_entity.pdbx_description
1 polymer ?
#
loop_
_entity_poly.entity_id
_entity_poly.type
_entity_poly.pdbx_seq_one_letter_code
_entity_poly.pdbx_strand_id
1 'polypeptide(L)'
;MESWSSSKIAAAYYYKYMYKEPCMTSPQTGEAWMNEVLNGHHIRSVNAFRMHSHVFLKLCGELESRHGLKSSDRMTVVEKVGIFVYTLALGVSNRDVSERFQRSGETISRAFHEVLEAITARSKGFHGLAREMIKPKDPTFQETPAKIMNDNRYMPYFKVFRYFFAFYIL
;
A
#
# COMPACT_ATOMS: atom_id res chain seq x y z
N MET A 1 -5.30 54.94 21.05
CA MET A 1 -6.40 54.45 20.17
C MET A 1 -5.94 53.46 19.10
N GLU A 2 -4.65 53.08 19.02
CA GLU A 2 -4.11 52.24 17.93
C GLU A 2 -4.17 50.71 18.18
N SER A 3 -4.25 50.24 19.43
CA SER A 3 -4.14 48.81 19.76
C SER A 3 -5.26 47.93 19.16
N TRP A 4 -6.46 48.48 19.01
CA TRP A 4 -7.64 47.76 18.52
C TRP A 4 -7.59 47.45 17.01
N SER A 5 -6.81 48.21 16.25
CA SER A 5 -6.59 48.01 14.81
C SER A 5 -5.67 46.81 14.57
N SER A 6 -4.53 46.77 15.27
CA SER A 6 -3.54 45.70 15.18
C SER A 6 -4.12 44.36 15.63
N SER A 7 -4.91 44.33 16.71
CA SER A 7 -5.55 43.10 17.19
C SER A 7 -6.60 42.55 16.22
N LYS A 8 -7.32 43.41 15.47
CA LYS A 8 -8.28 42.96 14.44
C LYS A 8 -7.57 42.37 13.22
N ILE A 9 -6.48 43.00 12.78
CA ILE A 9 -5.66 42.48 11.67
C ILE A 9 -5.03 41.14 12.07
N ALA A 10 -4.48 41.04 13.28
CA ALA A 10 -3.93 39.80 13.82
C ALA A 10 -4.98 38.69 13.90
N ALA A 11 -6.19 38.99 14.39
CA ALA A 11 -7.30 38.03 14.43
C ALA A 11 -7.73 37.59 13.03
N ALA A 12 -7.90 38.52 12.08
CA ALA A 12 -8.26 38.20 10.71
C ALA A 12 -7.21 37.34 10.01
N TYR A 13 -5.92 37.63 10.23
CA TYR A 13 -4.82 36.81 9.74
C TYR A 13 -4.84 35.40 10.35
N TYR A 14 -5.03 35.32 11.67
CA TYR A 14 -5.12 34.06 12.39
C TYR A 14 -6.26 33.19 11.84
N TYR A 15 -7.49 33.70 11.74
CA TYR A 15 -8.62 32.92 11.24
C TYR A 15 -8.48 32.52 9.77
N LYS A 16 -7.83 33.34 8.95
CA LYS A 16 -7.67 33.08 7.52
C LYS A 16 -6.56 32.09 7.21
N TYR A 17 -5.46 32.10 7.97
CA TYR A 17 -4.25 31.36 7.61
C TYR A 17 -3.78 30.36 8.67
N MET A 18 -4.12 30.56 9.94
CA MET A 18 -3.62 29.73 11.05
C MET A 18 -4.71 28.82 11.64
N TYR A 19 -5.93 29.31 11.80
CA TYR A 19 -7.06 28.52 12.25
C TYR A 19 -7.46 27.53 11.17
N LYS A 20 -7.31 26.24 11.48
CA LYS A 20 -7.68 25.15 10.58
C LYS A 20 -8.91 24.47 11.15
N GLU A 21 -10.06 24.70 10.51
CA GLU A 21 -11.29 23.99 10.85
C GLU A 21 -11.11 22.48 10.61
N PRO A 22 -11.42 21.63 11.60
CA PRO A 22 -11.41 20.19 11.42
C PRO A 22 -12.39 19.77 10.31
N CYS A 23 -11.89 19.15 9.25
CA CYS A 23 -12.71 18.65 8.15
C CYS A 23 -13.17 17.19 8.38
N MET A 24 -12.29 16.34 8.93
CA MET A 24 -12.57 14.93 9.19
C MET A 24 -13.16 14.76 10.60
N THR A 25 -14.47 14.92 10.73
CA THR A 25 -15.18 14.96 12.03
C THR A 25 -16.23 13.86 12.17
N SER A 26 -16.32 12.93 11.21
CA SER A 26 -17.28 11.83 11.30
C SER A 26 -16.98 10.93 12.51
N PRO A 27 -18.02 10.47 13.23
CA PRO A 27 -17.86 9.51 14.33
C PRO A 27 -17.43 8.12 13.84
N GLN A 28 -17.65 7.79 12.57
CA GLN A 28 -17.18 6.54 11.97
C GLN A 28 -15.73 6.72 11.49
N THR A 29 -14.78 6.43 12.37
CA THR A 29 -13.35 6.47 12.03
C THR A 29 -12.99 5.37 11.03
N GLY A 30 -11.87 5.53 10.32
CA GLY A 30 -11.34 4.49 9.43
C GLY A 30 -11.16 3.14 10.15
N GLU A 31 -10.66 3.15 11.39
CA GLU A 31 -10.52 1.95 12.21
C GLU A 31 -11.86 1.30 12.58
N ALA A 32 -12.86 2.10 12.97
CA ALA A 32 -14.19 1.59 13.27
C ALA A 32 -14.82 0.92 12.03
N TRP A 33 -14.69 1.55 10.87
CA TRP A 33 -15.15 0.99 9.61
C TRP A 33 -14.42 -0.30 9.23
N MET A 34 -13.09 -0.36 9.40
CA MET A 34 -12.32 -1.58 9.18
C MET A 34 -12.82 -2.73 10.06
N ASN A 35 -13.05 -2.47 11.35
CA ASN A 35 -13.60 -3.47 12.28
C ASN A 35 -14.99 -3.94 11.84
N GLU A 36 -15.85 -3.05 11.38
CA GLU A 36 -17.19 -3.37 10.90
C GLU A 36 -17.18 -4.25 9.63
N VAL A 37 -16.28 -3.95 8.69
CA VAL A 37 -16.15 -4.71 7.43
C VAL A 37 -15.51 -6.08 7.65
N LEU A 38 -14.49 -6.16 8.51
CA LEU A 38 -13.75 -7.39 8.76
C LEU A 38 -14.51 -8.40 9.64
N ASN A 39 -15.27 -7.91 10.62
CA ASN A 39 -16.06 -8.75 11.54
C ASN A 39 -17.54 -8.89 11.13
N GLY A 40 -17.99 -8.15 10.12
CA GLY A 40 -19.35 -8.21 9.60
C GLY A 40 -19.56 -9.37 8.61
N HIS A 41 -20.56 -9.20 7.74
CA HIS A 41 -20.87 -10.20 6.73
C HIS A 41 -19.70 -10.39 5.75
N HIS A 42 -19.28 -11.63 5.51
CA HIS A 42 -18.07 -11.98 4.73
C HIS A 42 -18.00 -11.33 3.33
N ILE A 43 -19.14 -11.15 2.66
CA ILE A 43 -19.21 -10.47 1.35
C ILE A 43 -18.76 -9.00 1.42
N ARG A 44 -18.92 -8.33 2.56
CA ARG A 44 -18.47 -6.93 2.72
C ARG A 44 -16.95 -6.82 2.55
N SER A 45 -16.21 -7.72 3.16
CA SER A 45 -14.74 -7.79 2.99
C SER A 45 -14.38 -8.07 1.53
N VAL A 46 -15.09 -8.99 0.87
CA VAL A 46 -14.82 -9.30 -0.55
C VAL A 46 -15.14 -8.10 -1.44
N ASN A 47 -16.21 -7.37 -1.18
CA ASN A 47 -16.58 -6.18 -1.93
C ASN A 47 -15.56 -5.05 -1.74
N ALA A 48 -15.10 -4.83 -0.50
CA ALA A 48 -14.17 -3.76 -0.17
C ALA A 48 -12.71 -4.06 -0.58
N PHE A 49 -12.26 -5.31 -0.41
CA PHE A 49 -10.85 -5.68 -0.50
C PHE A 49 -10.54 -6.74 -1.57
N ARG A 50 -11.55 -7.23 -2.29
CA ARG A 50 -11.44 -8.37 -3.24
C ARG A 50 -10.92 -9.67 -2.61
N MET A 51 -11.01 -9.79 -1.29
CA MET A 51 -10.59 -10.97 -0.54
C MET A 51 -11.42 -11.15 0.73
N HIS A 52 -11.47 -12.39 1.22
CA HIS A 52 -12.10 -12.70 2.50
C HIS A 52 -11.30 -12.08 3.67
N SER A 53 -11.99 -11.77 4.76
CA SER A 53 -11.39 -11.08 5.92
C SER A 53 -10.22 -11.83 6.53
N HIS A 54 -10.29 -13.16 6.63
CA HIS A 54 -9.18 -13.97 7.14
C HIS A 54 -7.93 -13.89 6.25
N VAL A 55 -8.08 -13.81 4.93
CA VAL A 55 -6.96 -13.64 3.98
C VAL A 55 -6.34 -12.26 4.14
N PHE A 56 -7.19 -11.24 4.26
CA PHE A 56 -6.76 -9.87 4.50
C PHE A 56 -5.95 -9.74 5.80
N LEU A 57 -6.43 -10.32 6.91
CA LEU A 57 -5.72 -10.31 8.18
C LEU A 57 -4.40 -11.06 8.11
N LYS A 58 -4.35 -12.19 7.38
CA LYS A 58 -3.11 -12.91 7.12
C LYS A 58 -2.09 -12.06 6.36
N LEU A 59 -2.54 -11.31 5.34
CA LEU A 59 -1.69 -10.37 4.62
C LEU A 59 -1.14 -9.28 5.56
N CYS A 60 -1.97 -8.72 6.44
CA CYS A 60 -1.53 -7.73 7.42
C CYS A 60 -0.43 -8.29 8.33
N GLY A 61 -0.64 -9.49 8.88
CA GLY A 61 0.34 -10.13 9.74
C GLY A 61 1.66 -10.48 9.03
N GLU A 62 1.61 -10.90 7.76
CA GLU A 62 2.82 -11.15 6.96
C GLU A 62 3.60 -9.85 6.72
N LEU A 63 2.91 -8.78 6.32
CA LEU A 63 3.54 -7.47 6.08
C LEU A 63 4.16 -6.88 7.36
N GLU A 64 3.50 -7.07 8.50
CA GLU A 64 3.98 -6.61 9.80
C GLU A 64 5.19 -7.42 10.30
N SER A 65 5.10 -8.75 10.27
CA SER A 65 6.10 -9.62 10.86
C SER A 65 7.38 -9.75 10.03
N ARG A 66 7.26 -9.78 8.70
CA ARG A 66 8.36 -10.14 7.80
C ARG A 66 8.80 -9.04 6.87
N HIS A 67 7.89 -8.12 6.53
CA HIS A 67 8.20 -7.11 5.52
C HIS A 67 8.47 -5.73 6.09
N GLY A 68 8.35 -5.51 7.40
CA GLY A 68 8.78 -4.28 8.08
C GLY A 68 7.70 -3.18 8.15
N LEU A 69 6.46 -3.51 7.80
CA LEU A 69 5.34 -2.59 7.99
C LEU A 69 5.02 -2.46 9.48
N LYS A 70 4.90 -1.23 10.00
CA LYS A 70 4.63 -0.99 11.42
C LYS A 70 3.41 -0.10 11.61
N SER A 71 2.74 -0.26 12.75
CA SER A 71 1.77 0.72 13.21
C SER A 71 2.46 2.07 13.49
N SER A 72 1.67 3.14 13.45
CA SER A 72 2.03 4.43 14.01
C SER A 72 1.10 4.77 15.17
N ASP A 73 1.44 5.78 15.96
CA ASP A 73 0.64 6.24 17.10
C ASP A 73 -0.83 6.52 16.76
N ARG A 74 -1.12 6.81 15.50
CA ARG A 74 -2.45 7.19 15.02
C ARG A 74 -3.06 6.23 14.03
N MET A 75 -2.37 5.17 13.59
CA MET A 75 -2.85 4.29 12.52
C MET A 75 -2.26 2.89 12.63
N THR A 76 -3.15 1.89 12.65
CA THR A 76 -2.77 0.47 12.73
C THR A 76 -2.27 -0.05 11.37
N VAL A 77 -1.53 -1.16 11.38
CA VAL A 77 -1.13 -1.85 10.13
C VAL A 77 -2.37 -2.24 9.32
N VAL A 78 -3.40 -2.73 10.01
CA VAL A 78 -4.70 -3.12 9.41
C VAL A 78 -5.32 -1.95 8.64
N GLU A 79 -5.34 -0.75 9.23
CA GLU A 79 -5.87 0.44 8.57
C GLU A 79 -5.00 0.86 7.37
N LYS A 80 -3.66 0.83 7.49
CA LYS A 80 -2.75 1.15 6.36
C LYS A 80 -2.94 0.21 5.18
N VAL A 81 -2.94 -1.10 5.44
CA VAL A 81 -3.18 -2.13 4.42
C VAL A 81 -4.60 -1.98 3.86
N GLY A 82 -5.57 -1.64 4.71
CA GLY A 82 -6.95 -1.39 4.33
C GLY A 82 -7.07 -0.25 3.32
N ILE A 83 -6.42 0.89 3.59
CA ILE A 83 -6.31 2.03 2.68
C ILE A 83 -5.73 1.58 1.32
N PHE A 84 -4.60 0.89 1.34
CA PHE A 84 -3.91 0.46 0.13
C PHE A 84 -4.77 -0.48 -0.72
N VAL A 85 -5.29 -1.55 -0.11
CA VAL A 85 -6.08 -2.56 -0.81
C VAL A 85 -7.41 -1.97 -1.28
N TYR A 86 -8.11 -1.18 -0.46
CA TYR A 86 -9.37 -0.53 -0.85
C TYR A 86 -9.19 0.40 -2.06
N THR A 87 -8.10 1.16 -2.07
CA THR A 87 -7.75 2.05 -3.20
C THR A 87 -7.58 1.25 -4.49
N LEU A 88 -6.84 0.15 -4.46
CA LEU A 88 -6.59 -0.69 -5.64
C LEU A 88 -7.80 -1.53 -6.04
N ALA A 89 -8.53 -2.09 -5.07
CA ALA A 89 -9.68 -2.97 -5.26
C ALA A 89 -10.85 -2.29 -5.98
N LEU A 90 -11.03 -0.99 -5.71
CA LEU A 90 -12.13 -0.20 -6.22
C LEU A 90 -11.69 0.89 -7.22
N GLY A 91 -10.39 1.16 -7.33
CA GLY A 91 -9.88 2.23 -8.22
C GLY A 91 -10.32 3.62 -7.80
N VAL A 92 -10.49 3.86 -6.50
CA VAL A 92 -11.03 5.11 -5.94
C VAL A 92 -9.97 6.20 -5.81
N SER A 93 -10.40 7.46 -5.83
CA SER A 93 -9.49 8.60 -5.71
C SER A 93 -9.00 8.79 -4.27
N ASN A 94 -7.86 9.48 -4.09
CA ASN A 94 -7.36 9.82 -2.75
C ASN A 94 -8.40 10.63 -1.93
N ARG A 95 -9.21 11.46 -2.59
CA ARG A 95 -10.27 12.23 -1.93
C ARG A 95 -11.35 11.32 -1.34
N ASP A 96 -11.80 10.33 -2.10
CA ASP A 96 -12.84 9.40 -1.64
C ASP A 96 -12.34 8.50 -0.52
N VAL A 97 -11.06 8.09 -0.59
CA VAL A 97 -10.41 7.32 0.48
C VAL A 97 -10.25 8.18 1.73
N SER A 98 -9.86 9.44 1.58
CA SER A 98 -9.76 10.41 2.68
C SER A 98 -11.08 10.57 3.41
N GLU A 99 -12.18 10.70 2.65
CA GLU A 99 -13.54 10.76 3.20
C GLU A 99 -13.94 9.44 3.87
N ARG A 100 -13.67 8.29 3.25
CA ARG A 100 -14.04 6.99 3.84
C ARG A 100 -13.34 6.72 5.16
N PHE A 101 -12.03 6.94 5.21
CA PHE A 101 -11.21 6.64 6.38
C PHE A 101 -11.11 7.80 7.37
N GLN A 102 -11.67 8.97 7.02
CA GLN A 102 -11.65 10.19 7.82
C GLN A 102 -10.21 10.62 8.17
N ARG A 103 -9.33 10.60 7.15
CA ARG A 103 -7.92 10.98 7.26
C ARG A 103 -7.59 12.07 6.25
N SER A 104 -6.55 12.86 6.52
CA SER A 104 -6.04 13.80 5.52
C SER A 104 -5.51 13.04 4.29
N GLY A 105 -5.64 13.62 3.10
CA GLY A 105 -5.10 13.02 1.88
C GLY A 105 -3.58 12.84 1.90
N GLU A 106 -2.87 13.65 2.69
CA GLU A 106 -1.43 13.45 2.99
C GLU A 106 -1.20 12.18 3.81
N THR A 107 -2.03 11.94 4.83
CA THR A 107 -1.97 10.70 5.63
C THR A 107 -2.31 9.47 4.78
N ILE A 108 -3.36 9.54 3.94
CA ILE A 108 -3.71 8.46 3.01
C ILE A 108 -2.55 8.17 2.06
N SER A 109 -1.97 9.21 1.45
CA SER A 109 -0.84 9.06 0.53
C SER A 109 0.35 8.39 1.22
N ARG A 110 0.72 8.83 2.43
CA ARG A 110 1.80 8.22 3.20
C ARG A 110 1.52 6.75 3.51
N ALA A 111 0.33 6.41 4.02
CA ALA A 111 -0.05 5.03 4.32
C ALA A 111 0.01 4.13 3.07
N PHE A 112 -0.48 4.63 1.93
CA PHE A 112 -0.41 3.92 0.66
C PHE A 112 1.03 3.61 0.25
N HIS A 113 1.93 4.60 0.33
CA HIS A 113 3.32 4.42 -0.05
C HIS A 113 4.09 3.50 0.92
N GLU A 114 3.81 3.57 2.22
CA GLU A 114 4.42 2.64 3.19
C GLU A 114 4.08 1.17 2.88
N VAL A 115 2.82 0.88 2.55
CA VAL A 115 2.41 -0.47 2.17
C VAL A 115 2.99 -0.88 0.81
N LEU A 116 3.06 0.05 -0.15
CA LEU A 116 3.70 -0.19 -1.44
C LEU A 116 5.17 -0.57 -1.29
N GLU A 117 5.90 0.12 -0.42
CA GLU A 117 7.30 -0.19 -0.10
C GLU A 117 7.43 -1.57 0.57
N ALA A 118 6.52 -1.93 1.49
CA ALA A 118 6.51 -3.26 2.11
C ALA A 118 6.26 -4.38 1.10
N ILE A 119 5.47 -4.13 0.06
CA ILE A 119 5.20 -5.11 -0.99
C ILE A 119 6.36 -5.21 -1.99
N THR A 120 6.93 -4.07 -2.40
CA THR A 120 7.88 -4.02 -3.53
C THR A 120 9.37 -4.05 -3.11
N ALA A 121 9.69 -3.71 -1.86
CA ALA A 121 11.05 -3.52 -1.36
C ALA A 121 11.91 -2.58 -2.22
N ARG A 122 11.41 -1.39 -2.56
CA ARG A 122 12.23 -0.39 -3.26
C ARG A 122 13.16 0.35 -2.30
N SER A 123 12.75 0.56 -1.05
CA SER A 123 13.54 1.21 -0.02
C SER A 123 14.31 0.24 0.90
N LYS A 124 15.47 0.70 1.40
CA LYS A 124 16.26 -0.04 2.41
C LYS A 124 15.44 -0.16 3.69
N GLY A 125 15.13 -1.38 4.13
CA GLY A 125 14.38 -1.65 5.35
C GLY A 125 13.09 -2.48 5.17
N PHE A 126 12.63 -2.68 3.93
CA PHE A 126 11.54 -3.59 3.61
C PHE A 126 12.07 -4.83 2.88
N HIS A 127 11.57 -6.02 3.23
CA HIS A 127 12.00 -7.29 2.62
C HIS A 127 11.26 -7.61 1.32
N GLY A 128 10.06 -7.03 1.13
CA GLY A 128 9.34 -7.04 -0.15
C GLY A 128 8.63 -8.36 -0.41
N LEU A 129 7.35 -8.44 -0.10
CA LEU A 129 6.51 -9.61 -0.35
C LEU A 129 6.62 -10.10 -1.81
N ALA A 130 6.65 -9.17 -2.77
CA ALA A 130 6.75 -9.49 -4.19
C ALA A 130 8.04 -10.24 -4.56
N ARG A 131 9.16 -9.98 -3.86
CA ARG A 131 10.44 -10.68 -4.12
C ARG A 131 10.38 -12.15 -3.71
N GLU A 132 9.59 -12.46 -2.69
CA GLU A 132 9.40 -13.83 -2.23
C GLU A 132 8.38 -14.59 -3.09
N MET A 133 7.31 -13.90 -3.50
CA MET A 133 6.20 -14.50 -4.25
C MET A 133 6.47 -14.60 -5.76
N ILE A 134 7.10 -13.59 -6.35
CA ILE A 134 7.35 -13.47 -7.79
C ILE A 134 8.81 -13.81 -8.08
N LYS A 135 9.21 -15.03 -7.73
CA LYS A 135 10.53 -15.57 -8.08
C LYS A 135 10.40 -16.77 -9.01
N PRO A 136 11.30 -16.90 -10.00
CA PRO A 136 11.32 -18.09 -10.85
C PRO A 136 11.59 -19.33 -10.00
N LYS A 137 10.99 -20.46 -10.41
CA LYS A 137 11.24 -21.76 -9.74
C LYS A 137 12.69 -22.19 -9.83
N ASP A 138 13.34 -21.85 -10.94
CA ASP A 138 14.79 -21.95 -11.14
C ASP A 138 15.40 -20.54 -11.05
N PRO A 139 16.03 -20.17 -9.91
CA PRO A 139 16.69 -18.88 -9.75
C PRO A 139 17.90 -18.69 -10.66
N THR A 140 18.48 -19.80 -11.11
CA THR A 140 19.70 -19.82 -11.92
C THR A 140 19.43 -19.83 -13.42
N PHE A 141 18.16 -20.04 -13.81
CA PHE A 141 17.72 -20.18 -15.20
C PHE A 141 18.61 -21.14 -16.02
N GLN A 142 19.13 -22.19 -15.37
CA GLN A 142 20.03 -23.16 -16.00
C GLN A 142 19.29 -24.04 -17.00
N GLU A 143 17.99 -24.28 -16.77
CA GLU A 143 17.19 -25.14 -17.63
C GLU A 143 16.11 -24.36 -18.39
N THR A 144 16.07 -24.55 -19.71
CA THR A 144 14.96 -24.05 -20.54
C THR A 144 13.74 -24.96 -20.34
N PRO A 145 12.58 -24.43 -19.89
CA PRO A 145 11.38 -25.24 -19.74
C PRO A 145 10.98 -25.95 -21.04
N ALA A 146 10.54 -27.20 -20.94
CA ALA A 146 10.21 -28.04 -22.10
C ALA A 146 9.21 -27.39 -23.09
N LYS A 147 8.28 -26.56 -22.59
CA LYS A 147 7.31 -25.81 -23.41
C LYS A 147 7.98 -24.82 -24.36
N ILE A 148 9.08 -24.20 -23.95
CA ILE A 148 9.87 -23.27 -24.76
C ILE A 148 10.82 -24.06 -25.65
N MET A 149 11.42 -25.13 -25.12
CA MET A 149 12.32 -26.02 -25.86
C MET A 149 11.67 -26.60 -27.11
N ASN A 150 10.38 -26.94 -27.03
CA ASN A 150 9.62 -27.57 -28.11
C ASN A 150 8.94 -26.57 -29.06
N ASP A 151 8.95 -25.27 -28.78
CA ASP A 151 8.37 -24.25 -29.67
C ASP A 151 9.46 -23.57 -30.51
N ASN A 152 9.48 -23.88 -31.80
CA ASN A 152 10.44 -23.31 -32.76
C ASN A 152 10.37 -21.78 -32.89
N ARG A 153 9.27 -21.13 -32.48
CA ARG A 153 9.17 -19.67 -32.48
C ARG A 153 9.95 -19.04 -31.32
N TYR A 154 9.96 -19.67 -30.16
CA TYR A 154 10.59 -19.13 -28.95
C TYR A 154 12.01 -19.65 -28.76
N MET A 155 12.26 -20.92 -29.08
CA MET A 155 13.54 -21.60 -28.88
C MET A 155 14.79 -20.86 -29.44
N PRO A 156 14.75 -20.17 -30.60
CA PRO A 156 15.91 -19.40 -31.08
C PRO A 156 16.43 -18.34 -30.10
N TYR A 157 15.54 -17.70 -29.33
CA TYR A 157 15.92 -16.66 -28.36
C TYR A 157 16.59 -17.22 -27.09
N PHE A 158 16.33 -18.49 -26.76
CA PHE A 158 16.86 -19.15 -25.57
C PHE A 158 18.16 -19.93 -25.83
N LYS A 159 18.61 -20.02 -27.09
CA LYS A 159 19.91 -20.63 -27.46
C LYS A 159 21.11 -19.71 -27.21
N VAL A 160 20.91 -18.39 -27.32
CA VAL A 160 21.99 -17.38 -27.18
C VAL A 160 22.42 -17.20 -25.71
N PHE A 161 21.49 -17.35 -24.77
CA PHE A 161 21.74 -17.17 -23.32
C PHE A 161 22.66 -18.22 -22.69
N ARG A 162 22.78 -19.45 -23.26
CA ARG A 162 23.71 -20.47 -22.74
C ARG A 162 25.18 -20.08 -22.91
N TYR A 163 25.52 -19.24 -23.88
CA TYR A 163 26.91 -18.81 -24.13
C TYR A 163 27.31 -17.55 -23.35
N PHE A 164 26.34 -16.72 -22.93
CA PHE A 164 26.65 -15.47 -22.24
C PHE A 164 26.95 -15.67 -20.75
N PHE A 165 26.34 -16.66 -20.08
CA PHE A 165 26.66 -16.99 -18.68
C PHE A 165 27.95 -17.78 -18.51
N ALA A 166 28.41 -18.49 -19.55
CA ALA A 166 29.68 -19.23 -19.50
C ALA A 166 30.93 -18.34 -19.53
N PHE A 167 30.80 -17.05 -19.88
CA PHE A 167 31.94 -16.14 -20.04
C PHE A 167 32.12 -15.12 -18.89
N TYR A 168 31.22 -15.07 -17.89
CA TYR A 168 31.26 -14.06 -16.83
C TYR A 168 31.44 -14.61 -15.41
N ILE A 169 31.79 -15.90 -15.27
CA ILE A 169 32.25 -16.49 -14.00
C ILE A 169 33.48 -17.37 -14.29
N LEU A 170 34.60 -16.73 -14.64
CA LEU A 170 35.97 -17.22 -14.41
C LEU A 170 36.85 -16.02 -14.09
#